data_AF-A0A166C8R3-F1
#
_entry.id   AF-A0A166C8R3-F1
#
_cell.length_a   1.000
_cell.length_b   1.000
_cell.length_c   1.000
_cell.angle_alpha   90.00
_cell.angle_beta   90.00
_cell.angle_gamma   90.00
#
_symmetry.space_group_name_H-M   'P 1'
#
loop_
_entity.id
_entity.type
_entity.pdbx_description
1 polymer ?
#
loop_
_entity_poly.entity_id
_entity_poly.type
_entity_poly.pdbx_seq_one_letter_code
_entity_poly.pdbx_strand_id
1 'polypeptide(L)'
;MVNMVQKKVADFLSDDELEETIKNNKKNCKLFQKLIFIRAVKKGYKVSDACDFLQISEPTGHRWLDNYNEKDLAGLSPNYEKVGRPSKMSEENKEEFFKIIENEDNLTPQRAHSIIKNRYNLNYSIRHVCRIVESGGYNYGKAYQIFSQKPDNADKELKKT
;
A
#
# COMPACT_ATOMS: atom_id res chain seq x y z
N MET A 1 -13.11 -38.79 25.14
CA MET A 1 -12.50 -37.50 24.76
C MET A 1 -11.04 -37.56 25.15
N VAL A 2 -10.11 -37.54 24.18
CA VAL A 2 -8.67 -37.56 24.47
C VAL A 2 -8.28 -36.18 24.98
N ASN A 3 -7.83 -36.09 26.23
CA ASN A 3 -7.40 -34.85 26.84
C ASN A 3 -6.03 -34.48 26.27
N MET A 4 -6.00 -33.62 25.25
CA MET A 4 -4.75 -33.11 24.68
C MET A 4 -4.13 -32.09 25.64
N VAL A 5 -3.08 -32.49 26.35
CA VAL A 5 -2.24 -31.56 27.11
C VAL A 5 -1.52 -30.67 26.11
N GLN A 6 -2.04 -29.47 25.86
CA GLN A 6 -1.40 -28.49 24.99
C GLN A 6 -0.13 -27.95 25.66
N LYS A 7 0.98 -27.99 24.92
CA LYS A 7 2.22 -27.32 25.32
C LYS A 7 2.04 -25.81 25.19
N LYS A 8 2.53 -25.04 26.17
CA LYS A 8 2.50 -23.58 26.13
C LYS A 8 3.46 -23.06 25.06
N VAL A 9 3.02 -22.05 24.33
CA VAL A 9 3.86 -21.29 23.40
C VAL A 9 4.83 -20.44 24.22
N ALA A 10 6.10 -20.40 23.78
CA ALA A 10 7.12 -19.58 24.42
C ALA A 10 7.01 -18.12 23.95
N ASP A 11 7.26 -17.19 24.87
CA ASP A 11 7.01 -15.76 24.72
C ASP A 11 8.17 -15.06 23.97
N PHE A 12 8.38 -15.44 22.72
CA PHE A 12 9.50 -14.94 21.89
C PHE A 12 9.11 -13.74 21.01
N LEU A 13 7.83 -13.56 20.73
CA LEU A 13 7.31 -12.46 19.92
C LEU A 13 6.13 -11.87 20.69
N SER A 14 6.03 -10.54 20.71
CA SER A 14 4.78 -9.90 21.12
C SER A 14 3.66 -10.22 20.13
N ASP A 15 2.41 -10.08 20.56
CA ASP A 15 1.24 -10.34 19.71
C ASP A 15 1.26 -9.51 18.41
N ASP A 16 1.70 -8.24 18.50
CA ASP A 16 1.80 -7.34 17.35
C ASP A 16 2.91 -7.77 16.36
N GLU A 17 4.08 -8.16 16.87
CA GLU A 17 5.19 -8.67 16.04
C GLU A 17 4.83 -10.02 15.40
N LEU A 18 4.06 -10.86 16.11
CA LEU A 18 3.57 -12.13 15.60
C LEU A 18 2.56 -11.88 14.46
N GLU A 19 1.59 -10.98 14.65
CA GLU A 19 0.63 -10.55 13.61
C GLU A 19 1.35 -9.98 12.38
N GLU A 20 2.34 -9.11 12.58
CA GLU A 20 3.14 -8.55 11.49
C GLU A 20 3.94 -9.64 10.75
N THR A 21 4.56 -10.55 11.49
CA THR A 21 5.30 -11.70 10.94
C THR A 21 4.37 -12.62 10.14
N ILE A 22 3.18 -12.92 10.66
CA ILE A 22 2.14 -13.70 9.96
C ILE A 22 1.75 -13.01 8.66
N LYS A 23 1.49 -11.70 8.71
CA LYS A 23 1.08 -10.90 7.55
C LYS A 23 2.17 -10.88 6.47
N ASN A 24 3.43 -10.72 6.86
CA ASN A 24 4.58 -10.69 5.95
C ASN A 24 4.80 -12.06 5.30
N ASN A 25 4.67 -13.13 6.07
CA ASN A 25 4.83 -14.49 5.55
C ASN A 25 3.62 -15.00 4.75
N LYS A 26 2.42 -14.45 4.95
CA LYS A 26 1.18 -14.85 4.23
C LYS A 26 1.34 -14.78 2.70
N LYS A 27 2.08 -13.80 2.18
CA LYS A 27 2.36 -13.69 0.74
C LYS A 27 3.22 -14.87 0.26
N ASN A 28 4.27 -15.19 1.01
CA ASN A 28 5.18 -16.30 0.72
C ASN A 28 4.47 -17.65 0.85
N CYS A 29 3.61 -17.83 1.86
CA CYS A 29 2.80 -19.04 2.03
C CYS A 29 1.85 -19.27 0.84
N LYS A 30 1.19 -18.22 0.33
CA LYS A 30 0.31 -18.33 -0.84
C LYS A 30 1.08 -18.68 -2.11
N LEU A 31 2.26 -18.07 -2.32
CA LEU A 31 3.11 -18.40 -3.45
C LEU A 31 3.58 -19.85 -3.37
N PHE A 32 4.02 -20.29 -2.19
CA PHE A 32 4.41 -21.69 -1.95
C PHE A 32 3.27 -22.66 -2.27
N GLN A 33 2.05 -22.41 -1.78
CA GLN A 33 0.88 -23.24 -2.06
C GLN A 33 0.60 -23.36 -3.57
N LYS A 34 0.67 -22.24 -4.30
CA LYS A 34 0.52 -22.21 -5.76
C LYS A 34 1.62 -23.00 -6.49
N LEU A 35 2.86 -22.92 -6.03
CA LEU A 35 3.96 -23.69 -6.61
C LEU A 35 3.79 -25.19 -6.38
N ILE A 36 3.27 -25.61 -5.21
CA ILE A 36 2.93 -27.01 -4.95
C ILE A 36 1.81 -27.47 -5.90
N PHE A 37 0.79 -26.65 -6.13
CA PHE A 37 -0.26 -26.92 -7.12
C PHE A 37 0.33 -27.15 -8.52
N ILE A 38 1.13 -26.20 -9.03
CA ILE A 38 1.75 -26.32 -10.35
C ILE A 38 2.67 -27.54 -10.43
N ARG A 39 3.42 -27.85 -9.37
CA ARG A 39 4.25 -29.06 -9.31
C ARG A 39 3.42 -30.33 -9.41
N ALA A 40 2.25 -30.40 -8.76
CA ALA A 40 1.36 -31.55 -8.84
C ALA A 40 0.84 -31.72 -10.27
N VAL A 41 0.33 -30.66 -10.91
CA VAL A 41 -0.16 -30.71 -12.29
C VAL A 41 0.98 -31.11 -13.26
N LYS A 42 2.19 -30.56 -13.10
CA LYS A 42 3.37 -30.94 -13.91
C LYS A 42 3.78 -32.40 -13.76
N LYS A 43 3.46 -33.04 -12.62
CA LYS A 43 3.69 -34.47 -12.39
C LYS A 43 2.60 -35.36 -12.99
N GLY A 44 1.59 -34.78 -13.66
CA GLY A 44 0.51 -35.51 -14.32
C GLY A 44 -0.71 -35.77 -13.43
N TYR A 45 -0.77 -35.18 -12.23
CA TYR A 45 -1.99 -35.24 -11.41
C TYR A 45 -3.10 -34.41 -12.07
N LYS A 46 -4.36 -34.86 -11.91
CA LYS A 46 -5.50 -34.07 -12.37
C LYS A 46 -5.60 -32.77 -11.56
N VAL A 47 -6.15 -31.73 -12.20
CA VAL A 47 -6.38 -30.44 -11.54
C VAL A 47 -7.31 -30.61 -10.33
N SER A 48 -8.34 -31.44 -10.44
CA SER A 48 -9.27 -31.79 -9.35
C SER A 48 -8.52 -32.32 -8.13
N ASP A 49 -7.68 -33.34 -8.33
CA ASP A 49 -6.99 -34.03 -7.24
C ASP A 49 -5.98 -33.12 -6.54
N ALA A 50 -5.33 -32.24 -7.31
CA ALA A 50 -4.43 -31.22 -6.77
C ALA A 50 -5.19 -30.13 -5.99
N CYS A 51 -6.41 -29.77 -6.42
CA CYS A 51 -7.27 -28.82 -5.71
C CYS A 51 -7.77 -29.41 -4.39
N ASP A 52 -8.21 -30.67 -4.39
CA ASP A 52 -8.65 -31.40 -3.20
C ASP A 52 -7.51 -31.53 -2.19
N PHE A 53 -6.31 -31.90 -2.65
CA PHE A 53 -5.11 -32.00 -1.80
C PHE A 53 -4.76 -30.67 -1.11
N LEU A 54 -4.94 -29.55 -1.81
CA LEU A 54 -4.64 -28.21 -1.29
C LEU A 54 -5.84 -27.52 -0.63
N GLN A 55 -6.99 -28.19 -0.57
CA GLN A 55 -8.26 -27.68 -0.07
C GLN A 55 -8.66 -26.33 -0.70
N ILE A 56 -8.57 -26.25 -2.03
CA ILE A 56 -9.01 -25.09 -2.82
C ILE A 56 -10.10 -25.52 -3.80
N SER A 57 -10.95 -24.57 -4.23
CA SER A 57 -11.96 -24.84 -5.26
C SER A 57 -11.31 -25.06 -6.64
N GLU A 58 -11.87 -25.97 -7.45
CA GLU A 58 -11.39 -26.22 -8.83
C GLU A 58 -11.30 -24.96 -9.70
N PRO A 59 -12.27 -24.02 -9.71
CA PRO A 59 -12.14 -22.79 -10.48
C PRO A 59 -10.92 -21.96 -10.09
N THR A 60 -10.53 -22.00 -8.81
CA THR A 60 -9.31 -21.32 -8.34
C THR A 60 -8.05 -22.00 -8.88
N GLY A 61 -8.01 -23.34 -8.88
CA GLY A 61 -6.92 -24.11 -9.46
C GLY A 61 -6.75 -23.88 -10.96
N HIS A 62 -7.84 -23.93 -11.73
CA HIS A 62 -7.83 -23.60 -13.15
C HIS A 62 -7.30 -22.18 -13.39
N ARG A 63 -7.80 -21.19 -12.65
CA ARG A 63 -7.29 -19.80 -12.76
C ARG A 63 -5.80 -19.69 -12.45
N TRP A 64 -5.28 -20.46 -11.48
CA TRP A 64 -3.84 -20.47 -11.18
C TRP A 64 -3.03 -21.08 -12.32
N LEU A 65 -3.53 -22.16 -12.93
CA LEU A 65 -2.90 -22.81 -14.07
C LEU A 65 -2.89 -21.90 -15.31
N ASP A 66 -4.02 -21.29 -15.64
CA ASP A 66 -4.15 -20.37 -16.79
C ASP A 66 -3.20 -19.17 -16.64
N ASN A 67 -3.22 -18.52 -15.46
CA ASN A 67 -2.31 -17.41 -15.18
C ASN A 67 -0.83 -17.81 -15.26
N TYR A 68 -0.48 -19.02 -14.78
CA TYR A 68 0.89 -19.53 -14.86
C TYR A 68 1.31 -19.81 -16.31
N ASN A 69 0.43 -20.38 -17.11
CA ASN A 69 0.70 -20.65 -18.53
C ASN A 69 0.84 -19.35 -19.34
N GLU A 70 0.10 -18.29 -18.99
CA GLU A 70 0.19 -16.99 -19.66
C GLU A 70 1.39 -16.14 -19.23
N LYS A 71 1.75 -16.16 -17.94
CA LYS A 71 2.65 -15.16 -17.32
C LYS A 71 3.77 -15.76 -16.47
N ASP A 72 3.97 -17.08 -16.53
CA ASP A 72 4.94 -17.84 -15.73
C ASP A 72 4.81 -17.52 -14.21
N LEU A 73 5.92 -17.39 -13.48
CA LEU A 73 5.93 -17.11 -12.05
C LEU A 73 5.22 -15.80 -11.69
N ALA A 74 5.21 -14.80 -12.59
CA ALA A 74 4.49 -13.55 -12.36
C ALA A 74 2.97 -13.76 -12.29
N GLY A 75 2.43 -14.76 -12.99
CA GLY A 75 1.02 -15.14 -12.94
C GLY A 75 0.57 -15.75 -11.61
N LEU A 76 1.52 -16.29 -10.82
CA LEU A 76 1.24 -16.81 -9.49
C LEU A 76 1.26 -15.72 -8.42
N SER A 77 1.92 -14.60 -8.68
CA SER A 77 1.90 -13.45 -7.78
C SER A 77 0.50 -12.83 -7.71
N PRO A 78 0.05 -12.37 -6.53
CA PRO A 78 -1.18 -11.58 -6.47
C PRO A 78 -0.96 -10.26 -7.20
N ASN A 79 -1.84 -9.94 -8.16
CA ASN A 79 -1.79 -8.65 -8.85
C ASN A 79 -2.32 -7.57 -7.90
N TYR A 80 -1.44 -6.98 -7.08
CA TYR A 80 -1.78 -5.88 -6.18
C TYR A 80 -1.86 -4.53 -6.90
N GLU A 81 -1.30 -4.42 -8.11
CA GLU A 81 -1.25 -3.17 -8.88
C GLU A 81 -2.65 -2.67 -9.26
N LYS A 82 -3.57 -3.60 -9.52
CA LYS A 82 -4.97 -3.29 -9.90
C LYS A 82 -5.97 -3.50 -8.75
N VAL A 83 -5.52 -3.46 -7.50
CA VAL A 83 -6.41 -3.63 -6.34
C VAL A 83 -6.92 -2.28 -5.87
N GLY A 84 -8.21 -2.03 -6.09
CA GLY A 84 -8.92 -0.86 -5.57
C GLY A 84 -9.67 -0.08 -6.63
N ARG A 85 -10.46 0.91 -6.19
CA ARG A 85 -11.10 1.87 -7.10
C ARG A 85 -9.99 2.73 -7.71
N PRO A 86 -9.96 2.90 -9.05
CA PRO A 86 -9.00 3.80 -9.68
C PRO A 86 -9.13 5.21 -9.11
N SER A 87 -8.00 5.92 -9.03
CA SER A 87 -7.97 7.33 -8.65
C SER A 87 -8.91 8.14 -9.56
N LYS A 88 -9.63 9.12 -9.00
CA LYS A 88 -10.44 10.05 -9.82
C LYS A 88 -9.56 10.99 -10.67
N MET A 89 -8.31 11.18 -10.26
CA MET A 89 -7.30 11.95 -10.96
C MET A 89 -6.45 10.99 -11.79
N SER A 90 -6.40 11.22 -13.10
CA SER A 90 -5.56 10.45 -14.02
C SER A 90 -4.07 10.72 -13.77
N GLU A 91 -3.20 9.85 -14.26
CA GLU A 91 -1.76 10.03 -14.08
C GLU A 91 -1.23 11.28 -14.82
N GLU A 92 -1.79 11.59 -16.00
CA GLU A 92 -1.42 12.80 -16.75
C GLU A 92 -1.79 14.07 -15.95
N ASN A 93 -2.98 14.08 -15.35
CA ASN A 93 -3.42 15.18 -14.51
C ASN A 93 -2.56 15.31 -13.24
N LYS A 94 -2.08 14.19 -12.68
CA LYS A 94 -1.16 14.20 -11.53
C LYS A 94 0.21 14.77 -11.91
N GLU A 95 0.80 14.33 -13.01
CA GLU A 95 2.08 14.87 -13.49
C GLU A 95 1.97 16.37 -13.76
N GLU A 96 0.88 16.78 -14.38
CA GLU A 96 0.62 18.19 -14.64
C GLU A 96 0.42 18.99 -13.35
N PHE A 97 -0.31 18.43 -12.37
CA PHE A 97 -0.47 19.03 -11.04
C PHE A 97 0.87 19.20 -10.31
N PHE A 98 1.75 18.19 -10.37
CA PHE A 98 3.08 18.28 -9.75
C PHE A 98 3.92 19.42 -10.35
N LYS A 99 3.87 19.60 -11.68
CA LYS A 99 4.54 20.75 -12.34
C LYS A 99 3.98 22.10 -11.89
N ILE A 100 2.69 22.21 -11.58
CA ILE A 100 2.13 23.48 -11.06
C ILE A 100 2.69 23.77 -9.68
N ILE A 101 2.62 22.79 -8.78
CA ILE A 101 2.97 23.02 -7.36
C ILE A 101 4.46 23.23 -7.16
N GLU A 102 5.32 22.70 -8.04
CA GLU A 102 6.76 23.00 -8.05
C GLU A 102 7.05 24.49 -8.31
N ASN A 103 6.23 25.13 -9.14
CA ASN A 103 6.35 26.55 -9.46
C ASN A 103 5.57 27.44 -8.47
N GLU A 104 4.88 26.86 -7.49
CA GLU A 104 4.07 27.60 -6.53
C GLU A 104 4.86 27.84 -5.24
N ASP A 105 5.29 29.10 -5.05
CA ASP A 105 6.08 29.50 -3.90
C ASP A 105 5.41 29.21 -2.53
N ASN A 106 4.09 29.30 -2.39
CA ASN A 106 3.40 29.18 -1.10
C ASN A 106 2.39 28.02 -1.09
N LEU A 107 2.88 26.81 -1.30
CA LEU A 107 2.03 25.62 -1.33
C LEU A 107 1.43 25.29 0.05
N THR A 108 0.15 25.58 0.23
CA THR A 108 -0.65 25.11 1.37
C THR A 108 -1.62 23.99 0.96
N PRO A 109 -2.11 23.15 1.89
CA PRO A 109 -3.12 22.14 1.57
C PRO A 109 -4.39 22.73 0.93
N GLN A 110 -4.80 23.93 1.36
CA GLN A 110 -5.93 24.64 0.80
C GLN A 110 -5.65 25.15 -0.61
N ARG A 111 -4.42 25.60 -0.87
CA ARG A 111 -3.99 26.04 -2.20
C ARG A 111 -3.95 24.86 -3.18
N ALA A 112 -3.34 23.74 -2.77
CA ALA A 112 -3.33 22.49 -3.53
C ALA A 112 -4.76 22.00 -3.83
N HIS A 113 -5.66 22.04 -2.83
CA HIS A 113 -7.07 21.68 -3.02
C HIS A 113 -7.76 22.57 -4.05
N SER A 114 -7.52 23.89 -3.98
CA SER A 114 -8.10 24.86 -4.92
C SER A 114 -7.62 24.63 -6.34
N ILE A 115 -6.32 24.34 -6.53
CA ILE A 115 -5.74 23.99 -7.83
C ILE A 115 -6.44 22.74 -8.38
N ILE A 116 -6.57 21.68 -7.58
CA ILE A 116 -7.19 20.43 -8.03
C ILE A 116 -8.67 20.63 -8.40
N LYS A 117 -9.40 21.36 -7.55
CA LYS A 117 -10.82 21.65 -7.77
C LYS A 117 -11.05 22.49 -9.02
N ASN A 118 -10.24 23.54 -9.23
CA ASN A 118 -10.46 24.47 -10.34
C ASN A 118 -9.96 23.90 -11.67
N ARG A 119 -8.85 23.16 -11.68
CA ARG A 119 -8.22 22.69 -12.91
C ARG A 119 -8.78 21.36 -13.39
N TYR A 120 -9.13 20.46 -12.47
CA TYR A 120 -9.57 19.10 -12.79
C TYR A 120 -11.04 18.85 -12.44
N ASN A 121 -11.74 19.81 -11.84
CA ASN A 121 -13.11 19.65 -11.33
C ASN A 121 -13.24 18.47 -10.34
N LEU A 122 -12.15 18.18 -9.60
CA LEU A 122 -12.10 17.10 -8.62
C LEU A 122 -12.18 17.67 -7.21
N ASN A 123 -13.20 17.26 -6.46
CA ASN A 123 -13.33 17.65 -5.06
C ASN A 123 -12.87 16.51 -4.13
N TYR A 124 -11.68 16.68 -3.58
CA TYR A 124 -11.08 15.78 -2.60
C TYR A 124 -11.19 16.33 -1.19
N SER A 125 -11.06 15.47 -0.17
CA SER A 125 -10.83 15.94 1.19
C SER A 125 -9.40 16.48 1.31
N ILE A 126 -9.17 17.45 2.21
CA ILE A 126 -7.84 18.01 2.46
C ILE A 126 -6.82 16.91 2.78
N ARG A 127 -7.19 15.90 3.58
CA ARG A 127 -6.34 14.75 3.88
C ARG A 127 -5.93 13.95 2.64
N HIS A 128 -6.83 13.82 1.66
CA HIS A 128 -6.51 13.13 0.41
C HIS A 128 -5.58 13.97 -0.47
N VAL A 129 -5.79 15.29 -0.50
CA VAL A 129 -4.86 16.23 -1.16
C VAL A 129 -3.46 16.12 -0.52
N CYS A 130 -3.37 16.06 0.81
CA CYS A 130 -2.12 15.80 1.54
C CYS A 130 -1.37 14.60 0.98
N ARG A 131 -2.04 13.45 0.91
CA ARG A 131 -1.46 12.21 0.39
C ARG A 131 -1.06 12.29 -1.08
N ILE A 132 -1.80 13.03 -1.92
CA ILE A 132 -1.45 13.22 -3.34
C ILE A 132 -0.12 13.97 -3.44
N VAL A 133 0.04 15.07 -2.70
CA VAL A 133 1.28 15.86 -2.71
C VAL A 133 2.46 15.07 -2.14
N GLU A 134 2.26 14.35 -1.02
CA GLU A 134 3.26 13.46 -0.43
C GLU A 134 3.66 12.33 -1.39
N SER A 135 2.71 11.80 -2.18
CA SER A 135 3.01 10.76 -3.18
C SER A 135 3.88 11.24 -4.33
N GLY A 136 3.92 12.56 -4.57
CA GLY A 136 4.85 13.20 -5.51
C GLY A 136 6.20 13.57 -4.88
N GLY A 137 6.42 13.30 -3.58
CA GLY A 137 7.65 13.64 -2.88
C GLY A 137 7.72 15.08 -2.35
N TYR A 138 6.62 15.83 -2.38
CA TYR A 138 6.58 17.22 -1.92
C TYR A 138 6.00 17.34 -0.51
N ASN A 139 6.42 18.40 0.20
CA ASN A 139 5.87 18.77 1.51
C ASN A 139 5.25 20.17 1.44
N TYR A 140 4.19 20.40 2.21
CA TYR A 140 3.49 21.71 2.33
C TYR A 140 4.28 22.76 3.11
N GLY A 141 5.45 22.38 3.62
CA GLY A 141 6.32 23.27 4.37
C GLY A 141 7.25 23.96 3.40
N LYS A 142 6.94 25.21 3.06
CA LYS A 142 8.03 26.17 2.85
C LYS A 142 8.94 26.09 4.07
N ALA A 143 10.22 25.82 3.88
CA ALA A 143 11.19 25.82 4.97
C ALA A 143 11.28 27.25 5.54
N TYR A 144 10.83 27.46 6.77
CA TYR A 144 11.18 28.65 7.54
C TYR A 144 12.58 28.45 8.14
N GLN A 145 13.40 29.50 8.13
CA GLN A 145 14.68 29.50 8.81
C GLN A 145 14.43 29.40 10.33
N ILE A 146 14.74 28.25 10.92
CA ILE A 146 14.78 28.11 12.38
C ILE A 146 16.05 28.85 12.82
N PHE A 147 15.90 30.09 13.25
CA PHE A 147 17.02 30.81 13.87
C PHE A 147 17.38 30.10 15.17
N SER A 148 18.59 29.55 15.26
CA SER A 148 19.08 28.86 16.46
C SER A 148 19.14 29.78 17.69
N GLN A 149 19.07 31.10 17.50
CA GLN A 149 19.09 32.08 18.55
C GLN A 149 17.82 32.93 18.50
N LYS A 150 17.11 32.95 19.62
CA LYS A 150 16.05 33.91 19.91
C LYS A 150 16.73 35.21 20.35
N PRO A 151 16.42 36.38 19.76
CA PRO A 151 16.86 37.65 20.31
C PRO A 151 16.31 37.82 21.73
N ASP A 152 17.13 38.32 22.67
CA ASP A 152 16.73 38.47 24.08
C ASP A 152 15.46 39.31 24.28
N ASN A 153 15.15 40.19 23.33
CA ASN A 153 14.00 41.11 23.40
C ASN A 153 12.71 40.58 22.74
N ALA A 154 12.71 39.35 22.20
CA ALA A 154 11.59 38.83 21.41
C ALA A 154 10.26 38.76 22.20
N ASP A 155 10.31 38.47 23.51
CA ASP A 155 9.10 38.42 24.34
C ASP A 155 8.49 39.80 24.64
N LYS A 156 9.30 40.87 24.54
CA LYS A 156 8.80 42.25 24.71
C LYS A 156 8.17 42.79 23.43
N GLU A 157 8.72 42.43 22.27
CA GLU A 157 8.21 42.86 20.96
C GLU A 157 6.94 42.09 20.54
N LEU A 158 6.81 40.82 20.97
CA LEU A 158 5.64 39.98 20.66
C LEU A 158 4.41 40.27 21.52
N LYS A 159 4.54 41.05 22.61
CA LYS A 159 3.38 41.56 23.34
C LYS A 159 2.74 42.69 22.54
N LYS A 160 1.81 42.32 21.66
CA LYS A 160 0.85 43.26 21.06
C LYS A 160 0.16 44.05 22.18
N THR A 161 0.10 45.38 22.01
CA THR A 161 -0.94 46.20 22.65
C THR A 161 -2.31 45.80 22.11
#